data_AF-A0AAQ3QXA4-F1
#
_entry.id   AF-A0AAQ3QXA4-F1
#
_cell.length_a   1.000
_cell.length_b   1.000
_cell.length_c   1.000
_cell.angle_alpha   90.00
_cell.angle_beta   90.00
_cell.angle_gamma   90.00
#
_symmetry.space_group_name_H-M   'P 1'
#
loop_
_entity.id
_entity.type
_entity.pdbx_description
1 polymer ?
#
loop_
_entity_poly.entity_id
_entity_poly.type
_entity_poly.pdbx_seq_one_letter_code
_entity_poly.pdbx_strand_id
1 'polypeptide(L)'
;MPFHGDAQENTWPNSRASPMSLASKLPRFRWLLPAFVVLVGVVLTIVMHWDDRAGLWWKESQASQQLRDESIWLPGYRVVIDAKPLQGLEEDETSDLAYNPATRTLFTVTGKRPLLVELSLTGDVLRTIPLLGLSNPEGVAVLENGNVAVTDERRNTLTIFHVDPQTAELSTKSLAEFPLGNIGKKNKGFEGIAWDPRQQRLLLSKERDPMTLFSWKSDGGPSLSGAMTALPSDDLYMRNVSALSVDPRTGHTLVLSAESHLLLELDEKGEPVSFISLLGGFNGLDSKIPRAEGVAIDDEGTIYMVSEPNLFYVFRKKSGERLATSDAD
;
A
#
# COMPACT_ATOMS: atom_id res chain seq x y z
N MET A 1 87.74 69.92 -31.10
CA MET A 1 88.58 69.85 -29.89
C MET A 1 87.72 69.44 -28.71
N PRO A 2 88.25 68.62 -27.81
CA PRO A 2 87.54 67.53 -27.14
C PRO A 2 86.98 67.95 -25.78
N PHE A 3 86.12 67.12 -25.18
CA PHE A 3 86.41 66.50 -23.89
C PHE A 3 85.45 65.32 -23.67
N HIS A 4 86.04 64.13 -23.58
CA HIS A 4 85.48 62.95 -22.92
C HIS A 4 85.41 63.20 -21.41
N GLY A 5 84.42 62.60 -20.76
CA GLY A 5 84.32 62.54 -19.30
C GLY A 5 83.19 61.59 -18.91
N ASP A 6 83.57 60.45 -18.36
CA ASP A 6 82.75 59.27 -18.12
C ASP A 6 81.55 59.50 -17.18
N ALA A 7 80.43 58.86 -17.49
CA ALA A 7 79.32 58.69 -16.56
C ALA A 7 79.00 57.19 -16.43
N GLN A 8 79.07 56.71 -15.20
CA GLN A 8 78.93 55.32 -14.78
C GLN A 8 77.60 54.69 -15.21
N GLU A 9 77.69 53.44 -15.68
CA GLU A 9 76.54 52.53 -15.84
C GLU A 9 75.93 52.19 -14.47
N ASN A 10 74.88 52.92 -14.09
CA ASN A 10 73.92 52.47 -13.09
C ASN A 10 72.88 51.58 -13.78
N THR A 11 73.08 50.27 -13.71
CA THR A 11 72.09 49.27 -14.14
C THR A 11 70.97 49.18 -13.10
N TRP A 12 69.91 49.97 -13.30
CA TRP A 12 68.62 49.74 -12.65
C TRP A 12 67.93 48.56 -13.34
N PRO A 13 67.59 47.46 -12.64
CA PRO A 13 66.78 46.41 -13.24
C PRO A 13 65.38 46.96 -13.49
N ASN A 14 65.03 46.99 -14.77
CA ASN A 14 63.75 47.42 -15.29
C ASN A 14 62.65 46.53 -14.73
N SER A 15 61.65 47.17 -14.12
CA SER A 15 60.44 46.57 -13.59
C SER A 15 59.67 45.79 -14.66
N ARG A 16 59.49 44.49 -14.43
CA ARG A 16 58.23 43.82 -14.78
C ARG A 16 57.70 43.16 -13.51
N ALA A 17 56.80 43.87 -12.84
CA ALA A 17 55.89 43.27 -11.91
C ALA A 17 55.08 42.23 -12.69
N SER A 18 55.40 40.95 -12.50
CA SER A 18 54.53 39.86 -12.92
C SER A 18 53.18 40.08 -12.23
N PRO A 19 52.03 40.12 -12.95
CA PRO A 19 50.76 40.10 -12.28
C PRO A 19 50.72 38.83 -11.43
N MET A 20 50.55 38.99 -10.12
CA MET A 20 50.15 37.91 -9.24
C MET A 20 48.83 37.36 -9.78
N SER A 21 48.94 36.34 -10.61
CA SER A 21 47.83 35.47 -10.97
C SER A 21 47.43 34.73 -9.70
N LEU A 22 46.53 35.33 -8.91
CA LEU A 22 45.55 34.60 -8.12
C LEU A 22 44.59 33.88 -9.09
N ALA A 23 45.14 32.97 -9.89
CA ALA A 23 44.35 31.96 -10.56
C ALA A 23 43.80 31.09 -9.43
N SER A 24 42.55 31.36 -9.10
CA SER A 24 41.71 30.59 -8.19
C SER A 24 41.97 29.10 -8.37
N LYS A 25 42.74 28.51 -7.46
CA LYS A 25 42.84 27.06 -7.31
C LYS A 25 41.51 26.56 -6.72
N LEU A 26 40.49 26.45 -7.57
CA LEU A 26 39.30 25.64 -7.32
C LEU A 26 39.23 24.43 -8.28
N PRO A 27 40.21 23.49 -8.31
CA PRO A 27 40.13 22.33 -9.20
C PRO A 27 39.71 21.04 -8.49
N ARG A 28 38.87 21.09 -7.46
CA ARG A 28 38.35 19.86 -6.80
C ARG A 28 36.84 19.81 -6.59
N PHE A 29 36.14 20.94 -6.71
CA PHE A 29 34.69 20.99 -6.49
C PHE A 29 33.82 20.76 -7.74
N ARG A 30 34.41 20.81 -8.95
CA ARG A 30 33.66 20.65 -10.23
C ARG A 30 33.04 19.25 -10.39
N TRP A 31 33.61 18.24 -9.73
CA TRP A 31 33.08 16.87 -9.73
C TRP A 31 32.26 16.54 -8.48
N LEU A 32 32.32 17.36 -7.43
CA LEU A 32 31.58 17.11 -6.19
C LEU A 32 30.09 17.37 -6.37
N LEU A 33 29.70 18.38 -7.14
CA LEU A 33 28.29 18.64 -7.42
C LEU A 33 27.64 17.51 -8.27
N PRO A 34 28.20 17.09 -9.43
CA PRO A 34 27.63 15.96 -10.17
C PRO A 34 27.72 14.64 -9.40
N ALA A 35 28.79 14.38 -8.64
CA ALA A 35 28.87 13.18 -7.78
C ALA A 35 27.84 13.22 -6.65
N PHE A 36 27.57 14.38 -6.05
CA PHE A 36 26.51 14.57 -5.07
C PHE A 36 25.12 14.39 -5.68
N VAL A 37 24.88 14.91 -6.89
CA VAL A 37 23.61 14.70 -7.61
C VAL A 37 23.41 13.23 -7.96
N VAL A 38 24.45 12.52 -8.42
CA VAL A 38 24.39 11.08 -8.67
C VAL A 38 24.16 10.31 -7.38
N LEU A 39 24.85 10.66 -6.29
CA LEU A 39 24.65 10.03 -4.98
C LEU A 39 23.23 10.26 -4.46
N VAL A 40 22.71 11.49 -4.54
CA VAL A 40 21.32 11.80 -4.18
C VAL A 40 20.36 11.04 -5.09
N GLY A 41 20.64 10.95 -6.39
CA GLY A 41 19.87 10.15 -7.33
C GLY A 41 19.83 8.67 -6.94
N VAL A 42 20.98 8.05 -6.68
CA VAL A 42 21.10 6.65 -6.23
C VAL A 42 20.40 6.43 -4.89
N VAL A 43 20.61 7.32 -3.92
CA VAL A 43 19.94 7.27 -2.62
C VAL A 43 18.43 7.41 -2.80
N LEU A 44 17.94 8.30 -3.66
CA LEU A 44 16.51 8.43 -3.95
C LEU A 44 15.97 7.21 -4.69
N THR A 45 16.71 6.60 -5.61
CA THR A 45 16.34 5.36 -6.29
C THR A 45 16.17 4.22 -5.29
N ILE A 46 17.15 4.02 -4.41
CA ILE A 46 17.14 2.99 -3.36
C ILE A 46 16.06 3.27 -2.33
N VAL A 47 16.00 4.50 -1.80
CA VAL A 47 15.01 4.86 -0.79
C VAL A 47 13.61 4.69 -1.37
N MET A 48 13.34 5.17 -2.58
CA MET A 48 12.00 5.10 -3.16
C MET A 48 11.69 3.78 -3.90
N HIS A 49 12.62 2.81 -3.88
CA HIS A 49 12.49 1.53 -4.57
C HIS A 49 12.08 1.67 -6.05
N TRP A 50 12.68 2.64 -6.75
CA TRP A 50 12.40 2.83 -8.19
C TRP A 50 12.86 1.64 -9.03
N ASP A 51 13.84 0.88 -8.56
CA ASP A 51 14.29 -0.39 -9.12
C ASP A 51 13.21 -1.46 -9.06
N ASP A 52 12.53 -1.59 -7.93
CA ASP A 52 11.42 -2.54 -7.78
C ASP A 52 10.24 -2.21 -8.69
N ARG A 53 9.86 -0.92 -8.74
CA ARG A 53 8.81 -0.43 -9.65
C ARG A 53 9.20 -0.63 -11.12
N ALA A 54 10.47 -0.46 -11.46
CA ALA A 54 10.97 -0.74 -12.80
C ALA A 54 10.87 -2.24 -13.15
N GLY A 55 11.13 -3.13 -12.19
CA GLY A 55 10.92 -4.56 -12.33
C GLY A 55 9.44 -4.90 -12.61
N LEU A 56 8.53 -4.31 -11.85
CA LEU A 56 7.08 -4.50 -12.04
C LEU A 56 6.61 -3.93 -13.40
N TRP A 57 7.03 -2.72 -13.78
CA TRP A 57 6.70 -2.17 -15.10
C TRP A 57 7.27 -3.00 -16.25
N TRP A 58 8.47 -3.57 -16.07
CA TRP A 58 9.02 -4.49 -17.06
C TRP A 58 8.14 -5.74 -17.20
N LYS A 59 7.73 -6.36 -16.08
CA LYS A 59 6.79 -7.50 -16.09
C LYS A 59 5.48 -7.14 -16.79
N GLU A 60 4.87 -6.01 -16.45
CA GLU A 60 3.64 -5.52 -17.08
C GLU A 60 3.79 -5.29 -18.59
N SER A 61 4.93 -4.75 -19.04
CA SER A 61 5.20 -4.52 -20.47
C SER A 61 5.27 -5.80 -21.29
N GLN A 62 5.62 -6.92 -20.64
CA GLN A 62 5.71 -8.25 -21.26
C GLN A 62 4.42 -9.07 -21.10
N ALA A 63 3.43 -8.57 -20.35
CA ALA A 63 2.19 -9.29 -20.08
C ALA A 63 1.36 -9.49 -21.36
N SER A 64 0.98 -10.73 -21.65
CA SER A 64 0.11 -11.09 -22.78
C SER A 64 -1.31 -10.55 -22.58
N GLN A 65 -2.06 -10.38 -23.67
CA GLN A 65 -3.46 -9.94 -23.57
C GLN A 65 -4.30 -10.91 -22.73
N GLN A 66 -4.10 -12.21 -22.90
CA GLN A 66 -4.78 -13.23 -22.11
C GLN A 66 -4.53 -13.06 -20.60
N LEU A 67 -3.28 -12.85 -20.18
CA LEU A 67 -2.96 -12.62 -18.77
C LEU A 67 -3.69 -11.38 -18.24
N ARG A 68 -3.75 -10.30 -19.02
CA ARG A 68 -4.46 -9.07 -18.64
C ARG A 68 -5.97 -9.29 -18.47
N ASP A 69 -6.57 -10.08 -19.36
CA ASP A 69 -8.00 -10.38 -19.35
C ASP A 69 -8.39 -11.32 -18.19
N GLU A 70 -7.50 -12.24 -17.82
CA GLU A 70 -7.66 -13.17 -16.68
C GLU A 70 -7.33 -12.54 -15.32
N SER A 71 -6.76 -11.33 -15.30
CA SER A 71 -6.31 -10.62 -14.11
C SER A 71 -7.26 -9.48 -13.69
N ILE A 72 -7.07 -8.98 -12.46
CA ILE A 72 -7.60 -7.69 -12.05
C ILE A 72 -7.03 -6.62 -12.99
N TRP A 73 -5.74 -6.66 -13.29
CA TRP A 73 -5.05 -5.73 -14.19
C TRP A 73 -5.18 -4.27 -13.73
N LEU A 74 -4.48 -3.96 -12.65
CA LEU A 74 -4.52 -2.67 -11.96
C LEU A 74 -4.19 -1.45 -12.86
N PRO A 75 -3.28 -1.52 -13.87
CA PRO A 75 -3.01 -0.38 -14.75
C PRO A 75 -4.24 0.21 -15.46
N GLY A 76 -5.31 -0.59 -15.64
CA GLY A 76 -6.59 -0.14 -16.23
C GLY A 76 -7.45 0.72 -15.30
N TYR A 77 -7.15 0.80 -14.01
CA TYR A 77 -7.98 1.47 -13.01
C TYR A 77 -7.74 2.98 -12.94
N ARG A 78 -8.81 3.73 -12.69
CA ARG A 78 -8.79 5.16 -12.41
C ARG A 78 -9.68 5.49 -11.22
N VAL A 79 -9.25 6.45 -10.41
CA VAL A 79 -10.07 6.98 -9.31
C VAL A 79 -11.31 7.67 -9.88
N VAL A 80 -12.46 7.43 -9.24
CA VAL A 80 -13.77 8.03 -9.58
C VAL A 80 -14.42 8.71 -8.37
N ILE A 81 -14.00 8.34 -7.15
CA ILE A 81 -14.22 9.12 -5.93
C ILE A 81 -12.84 9.32 -5.32
N ASP A 82 -12.43 10.58 -5.20
CA ASP A 82 -11.10 10.96 -4.72
C ASP A 82 -11.21 11.69 -3.38
N ALA A 83 -10.62 11.10 -2.33
CA ALA A 83 -10.52 11.65 -0.98
C ALA A 83 -11.84 12.15 -0.36
N LYS A 84 -12.94 11.39 -0.50
CA LYS A 84 -14.21 11.72 0.16
C LYS A 84 -14.08 11.50 1.68
N PRO A 85 -14.35 12.49 2.54
CA PRO A 85 -14.39 12.26 3.97
C PRO A 85 -15.56 11.36 4.38
N LEU A 86 -15.29 10.37 5.22
CA LEU A 86 -16.29 9.54 5.89
C LEU A 86 -16.89 10.32 7.06
N GLN A 87 -18.06 10.92 6.83
CA GLN A 87 -18.76 11.72 7.82
C GLN A 87 -19.16 10.89 9.04
N GLY A 88 -18.90 11.42 10.25
CA GLY A 88 -19.14 10.74 11.51
C GLY A 88 -17.97 9.93 12.06
N LEU A 89 -16.88 9.79 11.28
CA LEU A 89 -15.64 9.10 11.68
C LEU A 89 -14.45 10.07 11.84
N GLU A 90 -14.69 11.37 11.98
CA GLU A 90 -13.63 12.40 12.02
C GLU A 90 -12.66 12.25 13.21
N GLU A 91 -13.13 11.64 14.29
CA GLU A 91 -12.35 11.40 15.52
C GLU A 91 -11.81 9.97 15.61
N ASP A 92 -12.05 9.14 14.59
CA ASP A 92 -11.56 7.77 14.49
C ASP A 92 -10.46 7.65 13.44
N GLU A 93 -9.84 6.46 13.42
CA GLU A 93 -8.89 6.03 12.39
C GLU A 93 -9.47 4.74 11.81
N THR A 94 -9.91 4.79 10.56
CA THR A 94 -10.39 3.60 9.84
C THR A 94 -9.22 2.68 9.53
N SER A 95 -9.38 1.40 9.83
CA SER A 95 -8.45 0.35 9.44
C SER A 95 -9.18 -0.78 8.73
N ASP A 96 -8.53 -1.26 7.67
CA ASP A 96 -8.97 -2.30 6.76
C ASP A 96 -10.35 -2.07 6.12
N LEU A 97 -10.69 -2.86 5.10
CA LEU A 97 -11.94 -2.74 4.37
C LEU A 97 -12.33 -4.06 3.73
N ALA A 98 -13.56 -4.52 3.97
CA ALA A 98 -14.08 -5.75 3.37
C ALA A 98 -15.42 -5.51 2.67
N TYR A 99 -15.60 -6.11 1.49
CA TYR A 99 -16.86 -6.10 0.77
C TYR A 99 -17.80 -7.17 1.31
N ASN A 100 -19.05 -6.79 1.60
CA ASN A 100 -20.13 -7.71 1.93
C ASN A 100 -21.01 -7.96 0.69
N PRO A 101 -20.91 -9.13 0.03
CA PRO A 101 -21.69 -9.43 -1.16
C PRO A 101 -23.20 -9.57 -0.88
N ALA A 102 -23.59 -9.92 0.35
CA ALA A 102 -25.00 -10.15 0.69
C ALA A 102 -25.81 -8.84 0.70
N THR A 103 -25.18 -7.75 1.15
CA THR A 103 -25.81 -6.42 1.28
C THR A 103 -25.30 -5.42 0.25
N ARG A 104 -24.25 -5.76 -0.50
CA ARG A 104 -23.51 -4.87 -1.41
C ARG A 104 -23.04 -3.60 -0.68
N THR A 105 -22.49 -3.79 0.51
CA THR A 105 -21.92 -2.74 1.37
C THR A 105 -20.47 -3.07 1.69
N LEU A 106 -19.79 -2.16 2.39
CA LEU A 106 -18.43 -2.36 2.89
C LEU A 106 -18.47 -2.38 4.42
N PHE A 107 -17.55 -3.12 5.02
CA PHE A 107 -17.24 -3.00 6.44
C PHE A 107 -15.81 -2.49 6.61
N THR A 108 -15.61 -1.57 7.54
CA THR A 108 -14.30 -1.15 8.06
C THR A 108 -14.32 -1.25 9.58
N VAL A 109 -13.16 -1.31 10.22
CA VAL A 109 -13.04 -1.23 11.67
C VAL A 109 -12.33 0.05 12.09
N THR A 110 -12.44 0.42 13.35
CA THR A 110 -11.73 1.58 13.90
C THR A 110 -10.93 1.21 15.14
N GLY A 111 -9.68 1.67 15.22
CA GLY A 111 -8.76 1.33 16.30
C GLY A 111 -9.08 2.04 17.63
N LYS A 112 -9.11 3.39 17.63
CA LYS A 112 -9.29 4.21 18.85
C LYS A 112 -10.58 3.90 19.60
N ARG A 113 -11.70 3.85 18.88
CA ARG A 113 -12.99 3.37 19.37
C ARG A 113 -13.24 2.05 18.67
N PRO A 114 -13.27 0.90 19.36
CA PRO A 114 -13.53 -0.38 18.71
C PRO A 114 -14.95 -0.43 18.13
N LEU A 115 -15.07 -0.17 16.83
CA LEU A 115 -16.33 -0.20 16.09
C LEU A 115 -16.15 -1.05 14.83
N LEU A 116 -17.21 -1.74 14.44
CA LEU A 116 -17.43 -2.21 13.08
C LEU A 116 -18.36 -1.22 12.41
N VAL A 117 -17.93 -0.62 11.30
CA VAL A 117 -18.69 0.41 10.59
C VAL A 117 -19.10 -0.11 9.23
N GLU A 118 -20.39 -0.05 8.94
CA GLU A 118 -20.93 -0.40 7.62
C GLU A 118 -21.02 0.86 6.76
N LEU A 119 -20.46 0.79 5.55
CA LEU A 119 -20.42 1.87 4.57
C LEU A 119 -21.17 1.50 3.30
N SER A 120 -21.77 2.49 2.64
CA SER A 120 -22.21 2.34 1.25
C SER A 120 -21.00 2.23 0.31
N LEU A 121 -21.23 1.76 -0.92
CA LEU A 121 -20.21 1.75 -1.99
C LEU A 121 -19.77 3.17 -2.43
N THR A 122 -20.47 4.21 -1.96
CA THR A 122 -20.12 5.62 -2.18
C THR A 122 -19.49 6.27 -0.96
N GLY A 123 -19.19 5.53 0.11
CA GLY A 123 -18.52 6.04 1.30
C GLY A 123 -19.43 6.84 2.22
N ASP A 124 -20.69 6.43 2.36
CA ASP A 124 -21.62 6.97 3.36
C ASP A 124 -21.72 5.98 4.52
N VAL A 125 -21.63 6.46 5.77
CA VAL A 125 -21.80 5.62 6.96
C VAL A 125 -23.28 5.21 7.07
N LEU A 126 -23.53 3.90 7.05
CA LEU A 126 -24.87 3.33 7.15
C LEU A 126 -25.22 2.98 8.59
N ARG A 127 -24.29 2.38 9.33
CA ARG A 127 -24.40 2.10 10.77
C ARG A 127 -23.04 1.84 11.40
N THR A 128 -22.99 2.01 12.72
CA THR A 128 -21.82 1.74 13.57
C THR A 128 -22.20 0.73 14.65
N ILE A 129 -21.41 -0.33 14.81
CA ILE A 129 -21.67 -1.44 15.75
C ILE A 129 -20.49 -1.52 16.72
N PRO A 130 -20.69 -1.34 18.04
CA PRO A 130 -19.62 -1.47 19.02
C PRO A 130 -19.02 -2.88 19.09
N LEU A 131 -17.68 -2.96 19.14
CA LEU A 131 -16.89 -4.18 19.30
C LEU A 131 -16.42 -4.31 20.76
N LEU A 132 -17.23 -4.93 21.59
CA LEU A 132 -16.97 -5.10 23.02
C LEU A 132 -15.95 -6.20 23.28
N GLY A 133 -14.89 -5.88 24.02
CA GLY A 133 -13.81 -6.82 24.35
C GLY A 133 -12.64 -6.81 23.36
N LEU A 134 -12.70 -5.98 22.31
CA LEU A 134 -11.54 -5.62 21.52
C LEU A 134 -10.87 -4.35 22.08
N SER A 135 -9.57 -4.23 21.82
CA SER A 135 -8.70 -3.14 22.29
C SER A 135 -8.15 -2.29 21.14
N ASN A 136 -7.75 -2.93 20.04
CA ASN A 136 -7.30 -2.23 18.83
C ASN A 136 -7.66 -3.06 17.58
N PRO A 137 -8.91 -3.00 17.09
CA PRO A 137 -9.28 -3.65 15.84
C PRO A 137 -8.50 -3.04 14.66
N GLU A 138 -7.82 -3.88 13.88
CA GLU A 138 -7.03 -3.41 12.73
C GLU A 138 -7.44 -4.07 11.41
N GLY A 139 -7.84 -5.35 11.43
CA GLY A 139 -8.23 -6.08 10.22
C GLY A 139 -9.69 -6.52 10.24
N VAL A 140 -10.34 -6.55 9.08
CA VAL A 140 -11.71 -7.05 8.91
C VAL A 140 -11.87 -7.87 7.63
N ALA A 141 -12.48 -9.05 7.71
CA ALA A 141 -12.85 -9.86 6.55
C ALA A 141 -14.30 -10.34 6.66
N VAL A 142 -15.04 -10.24 5.56
CA VAL A 142 -16.38 -10.85 5.43
C VAL A 142 -16.21 -12.27 4.91
N LEU A 143 -16.70 -13.23 5.69
CA LEU A 143 -16.68 -14.66 5.40
C LEU A 143 -18.09 -15.09 4.92
N GLU A 144 -18.35 -16.39 4.92
CA GLU A 144 -19.63 -16.96 4.52
C GLU A 144 -20.72 -16.74 5.59
N ASN A 145 -21.98 -16.72 5.17
CA ASN A 145 -23.16 -16.78 6.04
C ASN A 145 -23.20 -15.71 7.15
N GLY A 146 -22.78 -14.48 6.85
CA GLY A 146 -22.79 -13.36 7.79
C GLY A 146 -21.69 -13.43 8.86
N ASN A 147 -20.70 -14.31 8.70
CA ASN A 147 -19.54 -14.31 9.57
C ASN A 147 -18.58 -13.18 9.19
N VAL A 148 -18.03 -12.49 10.19
CA VAL A 148 -17.06 -11.40 10.02
C VAL A 148 -15.89 -11.64 10.96
N ALA A 149 -14.71 -11.86 10.40
CA ALA A 149 -13.47 -12.00 11.16
C ALA A 149 -12.87 -10.62 11.42
N VAL A 150 -12.42 -10.40 12.66
CA VAL A 150 -11.77 -9.15 13.08
C VAL A 150 -10.48 -9.49 13.83
N THR A 151 -9.37 -8.86 13.46
CA THR A 151 -8.11 -8.96 14.20
C THR A 151 -8.00 -7.86 15.25
N ASP A 152 -7.38 -8.17 16.39
CA ASP A 152 -7.04 -7.22 17.45
C ASP A 152 -5.52 -7.20 17.62
N GLU A 153 -4.90 -6.09 17.21
CA GLU A 153 -3.45 -5.94 17.20
C GLU A 153 -2.87 -5.90 18.62
N ARG A 154 -3.59 -5.30 19.57
CA ARG A 154 -3.11 -5.20 20.96
C ARG A 154 -3.14 -6.56 21.64
N ARG A 155 -4.16 -7.37 21.34
CA ARG A 155 -4.37 -8.69 21.95
C ARG A 155 -3.71 -9.82 21.17
N ASN A 156 -3.30 -9.59 19.92
CA ASN A 156 -2.78 -10.59 18.99
C ASN A 156 -3.75 -11.76 18.78
N THR A 157 -5.02 -11.44 18.60
CA THR A 157 -6.09 -12.42 18.43
C THR A 157 -6.94 -12.10 17.22
N LEU A 158 -7.52 -13.13 16.61
CA LEU A 158 -8.62 -13.02 15.67
C LEU A 158 -9.90 -13.52 16.35
N THR A 159 -11.01 -12.82 16.15
CA THR A 159 -12.34 -13.23 16.58
C THR A 159 -13.29 -13.25 15.39
N ILE A 160 -14.16 -14.25 15.30
CA ILE A 160 -15.19 -14.34 14.24
C ILE A 160 -16.56 -14.08 14.85
N PHE A 161 -17.18 -12.99 14.41
CA PHE A 161 -18.52 -12.58 14.80
C PHE A 161 -19.55 -13.03 13.78
N HIS A 162 -20.80 -13.20 14.19
CA HIS A 162 -21.93 -13.26 13.28
C HIS A 162 -22.62 -11.90 13.25
N VAL A 163 -22.86 -11.37 12.05
CA VAL A 163 -23.43 -10.03 11.83
C VAL A 163 -24.67 -10.15 10.95
N ASP A 164 -25.76 -9.62 11.46
CA ASP A 164 -27.05 -9.55 10.78
C ASP A 164 -27.60 -8.09 10.78
N PRO A 165 -28.73 -7.80 10.11
CA PRO A 165 -29.29 -6.46 10.10
C PRO A 165 -29.80 -5.95 11.47
N GLN A 166 -30.00 -6.85 12.45
CA GLN A 166 -30.47 -6.52 13.80
C GLN A 166 -29.32 -6.32 14.80
N THR A 167 -28.09 -6.64 14.40
CA THR A 167 -26.90 -6.56 15.24
C THR A 167 -26.65 -5.11 15.67
N ALA A 168 -26.79 -4.86 16.97
CA ALA A 168 -26.58 -3.55 17.59
C ALA A 168 -25.23 -3.45 18.33
N GLU A 169 -24.67 -4.58 18.75
CA GLU A 169 -23.36 -4.70 19.40
C GLU A 169 -22.78 -6.10 19.16
N LEU A 170 -21.46 -6.23 19.26
CA LEU A 170 -20.72 -7.48 19.11
C LEU A 170 -19.78 -7.65 20.30
N SER A 171 -19.73 -8.84 20.90
CA SER A 171 -18.97 -9.08 22.14
C SER A 171 -18.15 -10.36 22.08
N THR A 172 -16.89 -10.30 22.53
CA THR A 172 -15.99 -11.46 22.54
C THR A 172 -16.31 -12.47 23.66
N LYS A 173 -17.11 -12.12 24.67
CA LYS A 173 -17.30 -12.90 25.91
C LYS A 173 -17.72 -14.36 25.72
N SER A 174 -18.36 -14.69 24.60
CA SER A 174 -18.87 -16.04 24.31
C SER A 174 -18.35 -16.60 22.99
N LEU A 175 -17.30 -15.98 22.44
CA LEU A 175 -16.68 -16.37 21.19
C LEU A 175 -15.33 -17.03 21.45
N ALA A 176 -14.94 -17.91 20.53
CA ALA A 176 -13.57 -18.40 20.50
C ALA A 176 -12.66 -17.27 20.02
N GLU A 177 -11.52 -17.11 20.69
CA GLU A 177 -10.45 -16.26 20.23
C GLU A 177 -9.33 -17.13 19.66
N PHE A 178 -8.88 -16.77 18.47
CA PHE A 178 -7.83 -17.47 17.74
C PHE A 178 -6.52 -16.70 17.92
N PRO A 179 -5.54 -17.24 18.68
CA PRO A 179 -4.28 -16.55 18.86
C PRO A 179 -3.51 -16.46 17.53
N LEU A 180 -3.07 -15.26 17.18
CA LEU A 180 -2.26 -15.00 15.97
C LEU A 180 -0.75 -15.25 16.21
N GLY A 181 -0.39 -15.62 17.44
CA GLY A 181 0.98 -15.93 17.85
C GLY A 181 1.67 -14.79 18.60
N ASN A 182 2.83 -15.09 19.18
CA ASN A 182 3.62 -14.12 19.92
C ASN A 182 4.47 -13.27 18.97
N ILE A 183 3.99 -12.08 18.70
CA ILE A 183 4.74 -11.00 18.07
C ILE A 183 5.42 -10.22 19.21
N GLY A 184 6.75 -10.23 19.27
CA GLY A 184 7.49 -9.58 20.36
C GLY A 184 7.13 -8.08 20.46
N LYS A 185 7.35 -7.45 21.64
CA LYS A 185 6.93 -6.06 21.95
C LYS A 185 7.35 -4.96 20.96
N LYS A 186 8.25 -5.24 20.01
CA LYS A 186 8.71 -4.31 18.97
C LYS A 186 8.14 -4.60 17.58
N ASN A 187 7.54 -5.77 17.40
CA ASN A 187 6.95 -6.20 16.14
C ASN A 187 5.53 -5.63 16.10
N LYS A 188 5.22 -4.88 15.04
CA LYS A 188 3.83 -4.45 14.78
C LYS A 188 2.98 -5.67 14.43
N GLY A 189 1.69 -5.57 14.73
CA GLY A 189 0.81 -6.71 14.71
C GLY A 189 0.34 -7.17 13.34
N PHE A 190 -0.74 -7.94 13.36
CA PHE A 190 -1.43 -8.35 12.15
C PHE A 190 -2.36 -7.22 11.72
N GLU A 191 -2.14 -6.68 10.52
CA GLU A 191 -2.85 -5.50 10.02
C GLU A 191 -3.90 -5.88 8.97
N GLY A 192 -3.52 -6.64 7.94
CA GLY A 192 -4.43 -7.05 6.88
C GLY A 192 -5.01 -8.45 7.06
N ILE A 193 -6.28 -8.63 6.69
CA ILE A 193 -6.94 -9.93 6.58
C ILE A 193 -7.85 -9.99 5.35
N ALA A 194 -7.92 -11.13 4.68
CA ALA A 194 -8.85 -11.34 3.59
C ALA A 194 -9.42 -12.76 3.58
N TRP A 195 -10.68 -12.90 3.15
CA TRP A 195 -11.31 -14.19 2.90
C TRP A 195 -11.04 -14.64 1.45
N ASP A 196 -10.46 -15.82 1.29
CA ASP A 196 -10.28 -16.49 0.01
C ASP A 196 -11.28 -17.66 -0.09
N PRO A 197 -12.47 -17.44 -0.68
CA PRO A 197 -13.50 -18.48 -0.79
C PRO A 197 -13.08 -19.62 -1.72
N ARG A 198 -12.16 -19.38 -2.68
CA ARG A 198 -11.74 -20.40 -3.63
C ARG A 198 -10.83 -21.44 -2.99
N GLN A 199 -9.90 -20.98 -2.15
CA GLN A 199 -8.97 -21.86 -1.45
C GLN A 199 -9.41 -22.18 -0.01
N GLN A 200 -10.56 -21.66 0.43
CA GLN A 200 -11.15 -21.91 1.75
C GLN A 200 -10.14 -21.62 2.88
N ARG A 201 -9.69 -20.36 2.91
CA ARG A 201 -8.69 -19.87 3.85
C ARG A 201 -8.87 -18.38 4.14
N LEU A 202 -8.39 -17.96 5.31
CA LEU A 202 -8.07 -16.57 5.57
C LEU A 202 -6.61 -16.33 5.19
N LEU A 203 -6.38 -15.25 4.45
CA LEU A 203 -5.07 -14.65 4.28
C LEU A 203 -4.87 -13.60 5.38
N LEU A 204 -3.69 -13.56 5.99
CA LEU A 204 -3.35 -12.57 7.00
C LEU A 204 -1.97 -11.98 6.71
N SER A 205 -1.76 -10.70 7.00
CA SER A 205 -0.44 -10.07 6.93
C SER A 205 0.05 -9.67 8.31
N LYS A 206 1.33 -9.92 8.56
CA LYS A 206 2.10 -9.23 9.58
C LYS A 206 2.86 -8.11 8.90
N GLU A 207 2.63 -6.87 9.33
CA GLU A 207 3.02 -5.69 8.57
C GLU A 207 4.55 -5.57 8.38
N ARG A 208 5.37 -5.79 9.43
CA ARG A 208 6.83 -5.61 9.37
C ARG A 208 7.67 -6.55 10.25
N ASP A 209 8.97 -6.58 9.95
CA ASP A 209 10.08 -7.20 10.71
C ASP A 209 9.89 -8.67 11.16
N PRO A 210 10.02 -9.65 10.24
CA PRO A 210 9.84 -9.51 8.80
C PRO A 210 8.35 -9.31 8.46
N MET A 211 8.10 -8.63 7.34
CA MET A 211 6.78 -8.65 6.70
C MET A 211 6.51 -10.10 6.26
N THR A 212 5.33 -10.63 6.54
CA THR A 212 5.02 -12.02 6.21
C THR A 212 3.52 -12.17 5.95
N LEU A 213 3.19 -12.84 4.84
CA LEU A 213 1.83 -13.29 4.57
C LEU A 213 1.62 -14.69 5.16
N PHE A 214 0.41 -14.94 5.64
CA PHE A 214 0.00 -16.21 6.22
C PHE A 214 -1.30 -16.68 5.60
N SER A 215 -1.49 -18.00 5.60
CA SER A 215 -2.74 -18.67 5.27
C SER A 215 -3.22 -19.47 6.48
N TRP A 216 -4.51 -19.37 6.80
CA TRP A 216 -5.14 -20.19 7.83
C TRP A 216 -6.45 -20.78 7.30
N LYS A 217 -6.55 -22.11 7.32
CA LYS A 217 -7.70 -22.83 6.75
C LYS A 217 -9.00 -22.49 7.51
N SER A 218 -10.03 -22.15 6.74
CA SER A 218 -11.39 -21.85 7.22
C SER A 218 -12.40 -22.29 6.19
N ASP A 219 -13.59 -22.72 6.63
CA ASP A 219 -14.72 -23.02 5.77
C ASP A 219 -15.69 -21.82 5.61
N GLY A 220 -15.25 -20.62 6.03
CA GLY A 220 -16.08 -19.42 6.11
C GLY A 220 -16.99 -19.38 7.33
N GLY A 221 -16.94 -20.40 8.19
CA GLY A 221 -17.69 -20.49 9.44
C GLY A 221 -17.02 -19.75 10.62
N PRO A 222 -17.57 -19.93 11.84
CA PRO A 222 -17.06 -19.30 13.06
C PRO A 222 -15.80 -19.99 13.62
N SER A 223 -15.15 -20.85 12.86
CA SER A 223 -14.03 -21.68 13.33
C SER A 223 -12.91 -21.77 12.31
N LEU A 224 -11.68 -21.86 12.82
CA LEU A 224 -10.47 -22.09 12.04
C LEU A 224 -9.96 -23.49 12.30
N SER A 225 -9.32 -24.09 11.29
CA SER A 225 -8.79 -25.45 11.37
C SER A 225 -7.32 -25.51 10.97
N GLY A 226 -6.60 -26.48 11.55
CA GLY A 226 -5.16 -26.61 11.31
C GLY A 226 -4.34 -25.46 11.88
N ALA A 227 -3.06 -25.44 11.51
CA ALA A 227 -2.13 -24.38 11.89
C ALA A 227 -2.07 -23.30 10.80
N MET A 228 -1.83 -22.07 11.24
CA MET A 228 -1.48 -20.98 10.33
C MET A 228 -0.11 -21.26 9.68
N THR A 229 -0.01 -21.08 8.37
CA THR A 229 1.19 -21.35 7.58
C THR A 229 1.69 -20.09 6.91
N ALA A 230 2.98 -19.80 7.00
CA ALA A 230 3.60 -18.69 6.27
C ALA A 230 3.57 -18.96 4.75
N LEU A 231 3.34 -17.90 3.98
CA LEU A 231 3.39 -17.87 2.53
C LEU A 231 4.67 -17.14 2.07
N PRO A 232 5.21 -17.48 0.87
CA PRO A 232 6.29 -16.70 0.26
C PRO A 232 5.91 -15.22 0.18
N SER A 233 6.79 -14.34 0.66
CA SER A 233 6.54 -12.89 0.69
C SER A 233 7.79 -12.03 0.52
N ASP A 234 8.94 -12.65 0.21
CA ASP A 234 10.23 -11.96 0.09
C ASP A 234 10.31 -11.05 -1.14
N ASP A 235 9.55 -11.35 -2.20
CA ASP A 235 9.58 -10.66 -3.50
C ASP A 235 8.37 -9.72 -3.71
N LEU A 236 7.71 -9.26 -2.65
CA LEU A 236 6.57 -8.34 -2.76
C LEU A 236 6.97 -6.88 -3.00
N TYR A 237 8.27 -6.56 -2.90
CA TYR A 237 8.82 -5.24 -3.20
C TYR A 237 8.10 -4.07 -2.48
N MET A 238 7.71 -4.29 -1.23
CA MET A 238 6.97 -3.32 -0.44
C MET A 238 7.56 -3.21 0.97
N ARG A 239 7.40 -2.04 1.57
CA ARG A 239 7.95 -1.74 2.90
C ARG A 239 7.10 -2.30 4.03
N ASN A 240 5.80 -2.44 3.77
CA ASN A 240 4.78 -2.82 4.74
C ASN A 240 3.56 -3.39 3.99
N VAL A 241 2.73 -4.19 4.68
CA VAL A 241 1.40 -4.59 4.19
C VAL A 241 0.36 -4.05 5.17
N SER A 242 -0.42 -3.07 4.72
CA SER A 242 -1.48 -2.47 5.53
C SER A 242 -2.82 -3.19 5.38
N ALA A 243 -3.15 -3.70 4.19
CA ALA A 243 -4.43 -4.38 3.96
C ALA A 243 -4.35 -5.43 2.85
N LEU A 244 -5.33 -6.34 2.85
CA LEU A 244 -5.46 -7.43 1.89
C LEU A 244 -6.89 -7.48 1.35
N SER A 245 -7.05 -7.88 0.10
CA SER A 245 -8.37 -8.28 -0.44
C SER A 245 -8.19 -9.41 -1.44
N VAL A 246 -9.21 -10.23 -1.65
CA VAL A 246 -9.19 -11.28 -2.68
C VAL A 246 -10.32 -11.01 -3.66
N ASP A 247 -10.00 -10.97 -4.95
CA ASP A 247 -11.01 -10.88 -6.00
C ASP A 247 -11.65 -12.26 -6.21
N PRO A 248 -12.94 -12.46 -5.91
CA PRO A 248 -13.59 -13.76 -6.08
C PRO A 248 -13.66 -14.20 -7.56
N ARG A 249 -13.51 -13.28 -8.52
CA ARG A 249 -13.61 -13.56 -9.96
C ARG A 249 -12.33 -14.20 -10.51
N THR A 250 -11.17 -13.77 -10.03
CA THR A 250 -9.86 -14.23 -10.51
C THR A 250 -9.14 -15.11 -9.48
N GLY A 251 -9.47 -15.00 -8.20
CA GLY A 251 -8.69 -15.59 -7.10
C GLY A 251 -7.43 -14.81 -6.76
N HIS A 252 -7.18 -13.68 -7.44
CA HIS A 252 -6.01 -12.86 -7.21
C HIS A 252 -6.14 -12.05 -5.92
N THR A 253 -4.99 -11.80 -5.28
CA THR A 253 -4.92 -11.04 -4.03
C THR A 253 -4.46 -9.61 -4.33
N LEU A 254 -5.21 -8.64 -3.81
CA LEU A 254 -4.78 -7.26 -3.68
C LEU A 254 -3.99 -7.10 -2.38
N VAL A 255 -2.80 -6.51 -2.48
CA VAL A 255 -1.92 -6.23 -1.34
C VAL A 255 -1.63 -4.74 -1.31
N LEU A 256 -2.09 -4.07 -0.26
CA LEU A 256 -1.94 -2.64 -0.07
C LEU A 256 -0.70 -2.33 0.78
N SER A 257 0.07 -1.32 0.37
CA SER A 257 1.18 -0.79 1.16
C SER A 257 1.04 0.71 1.35
N ALA A 258 0.76 1.11 2.58
CA ALA A 258 0.71 2.52 3.00
C ALA A 258 2.08 3.20 2.81
N GLU A 259 3.17 2.57 3.23
CA GLU A 259 4.52 3.16 3.20
C GLU A 259 5.15 3.19 1.80
N SER A 260 4.77 2.27 0.92
CA SER A 260 5.21 2.26 -0.48
C SER A 260 4.29 3.05 -1.42
N HIS A 261 3.12 3.51 -0.95
CA HIS A 261 2.09 4.18 -1.75
C HIS A 261 1.78 3.43 -3.05
N LEU A 262 1.45 2.13 -2.92
CA LEU A 262 1.09 1.27 -4.05
C LEU A 262 0.03 0.25 -3.65
N LEU A 263 -0.70 -0.22 -4.66
CA LEU A 263 -1.54 -1.40 -4.60
C LEU A 263 -0.95 -2.42 -5.57
N LEU A 264 -0.66 -3.62 -5.07
CA LEU A 264 -0.09 -4.74 -5.81
C LEU A 264 -1.15 -5.81 -6.04
N GLU A 265 -1.14 -6.43 -7.21
CA GLU A 265 -1.90 -7.63 -7.53
C GLU A 265 -0.97 -8.84 -7.52
N LEU A 266 -1.36 -9.89 -6.80
CA LEU A 266 -0.72 -11.20 -6.80
C LEU A 266 -1.64 -12.24 -7.43
N ASP A 267 -1.08 -13.16 -8.21
CA ASP A 267 -1.82 -14.34 -8.69
C ASP A 267 -2.11 -15.33 -7.54
N GLU A 268 -2.83 -16.42 -7.85
CA GLU A 268 -3.16 -17.46 -6.87
C GLU A 268 -1.93 -18.17 -6.23
N LYS A 269 -0.74 -18.03 -6.85
CA LYS A 269 0.54 -18.57 -6.35
C LYS A 269 1.31 -17.57 -5.50
N GLY A 270 0.85 -16.32 -5.42
CA GLY A 270 1.52 -15.23 -4.71
C GLY A 270 2.52 -14.45 -5.55
N GLU A 271 2.53 -14.62 -6.87
CA GLU A 271 3.47 -13.92 -7.76
C GLU A 271 2.93 -12.55 -8.18
N PRO A 272 3.75 -11.48 -8.17
CA PRO A 272 3.37 -10.17 -8.67
C PRO A 272 2.92 -10.16 -10.13
N VAL A 273 1.71 -9.66 -10.39
CA VAL A 273 1.07 -9.57 -11.72
C VAL A 273 1.06 -8.14 -12.25
N SER A 274 0.51 -7.21 -11.46
CA SER A 274 0.36 -5.81 -11.86
C SER A 274 0.28 -4.90 -10.64
N PHE A 275 0.47 -3.59 -10.80
CA PHE A 275 0.36 -2.63 -9.70
C PHE A 275 -0.15 -1.27 -10.16
N ILE A 276 -0.55 -0.44 -9.19
CA ILE A 276 -0.73 1.00 -9.38
C ILE A 276 -0.03 1.79 -8.29
N SER A 277 0.42 3.00 -8.63
CA SER A 277 0.92 3.96 -7.66
C SER A 277 -0.22 4.81 -7.09
N LEU A 278 -0.18 5.03 -5.78
CA LEU A 278 -1.13 5.87 -5.05
C LEU A 278 -0.59 7.30 -4.83
N LEU A 279 0.38 7.71 -5.66
CA LEU A 279 0.92 9.06 -5.71
C LEU A 279 0.05 9.97 -6.60
N GLY A 280 0.01 11.26 -6.30
CA GLY A 280 -0.73 12.24 -7.12
C GLY A 280 -0.25 12.27 -8.58
N GLY A 281 -1.18 12.47 -9.51
CA GLY A 281 -0.95 12.42 -10.96
C GLY A 281 -1.00 11.01 -11.58
N PHE A 282 -0.96 9.95 -10.75
CA PHE A 282 -1.12 8.57 -11.21
C PHE A 282 -2.57 8.12 -11.04
N ASN A 283 -3.04 7.25 -11.94
CA ASN A 283 -4.38 6.66 -11.91
C ASN A 283 -5.54 7.68 -11.71
N GLY A 284 -5.33 8.95 -12.06
CA GLY A 284 -6.33 10.02 -11.95
C GLY A 284 -6.38 10.71 -10.58
N LEU A 285 -5.53 10.33 -9.63
CA LEU A 285 -5.46 10.93 -8.30
C LEU A 285 -4.99 12.39 -8.37
N ASP A 286 -5.70 13.29 -7.70
CA ASP A 286 -5.31 14.70 -7.58
C ASP A 286 -4.09 14.85 -6.66
N SER A 287 -4.03 14.05 -5.60
CA SER A 287 -2.95 14.08 -4.61
C SER A 287 -2.58 12.66 -4.16
N LYS A 288 -1.46 12.54 -3.44
CA LYS A 288 -1.05 11.26 -2.87
C LYS A 288 -2.07 10.81 -1.82
N ILE A 289 -2.47 9.54 -1.85
CA ILE A 289 -3.25 8.95 -0.74
C ILE A 289 -2.39 8.98 0.53
N PRO A 290 -2.80 9.70 1.59
CA PRO A 290 -1.91 10.00 2.72
C PRO A 290 -1.37 8.75 3.41
N ARG A 291 -2.28 7.84 3.79
CA ARG A 291 -2.00 6.63 4.56
C ARG A 291 -3.09 5.59 4.29
N ALA A 292 -2.90 4.82 3.22
CA ALA A 292 -3.89 3.85 2.74
C ALA A 292 -3.88 2.58 3.63
N GLU A 293 -4.96 2.35 4.36
CA GLU A 293 -5.03 1.33 5.43
C GLU A 293 -6.12 0.28 5.20
N GLY A 294 -6.89 0.35 4.12
CA GLY A 294 -7.88 -0.67 3.80
C GLY A 294 -8.19 -0.75 2.32
N VAL A 295 -8.40 -1.96 1.80
CA VAL A 295 -8.76 -2.20 0.40
C VAL A 295 -9.80 -3.31 0.28
N ALA A 296 -10.85 -3.06 -0.49
CA ALA A 296 -11.84 -4.06 -0.86
C ALA A 296 -12.05 -4.09 -2.37
N ILE A 297 -12.40 -5.24 -2.92
CA ILE A 297 -12.86 -5.38 -4.31
C ILE A 297 -14.24 -6.05 -4.33
N ASP A 298 -15.18 -5.50 -5.10
CA ASP A 298 -16.51 -6.09 -5.24
C ASP A 298 -16.60 -7.11 -6.37
N ASP A 299 -17.79 -7.72 -6.49
CA ASP A 299 -18.16 -8.68 -7.53
C ASP A 299 -18.16 -8.11 -8.96
N GLU A 300 -18.08 -6.79 -9.11
CA GLU A 300 -17.92 -6.11 -10.40
C GLU A 300 -16.46 -5.69 -10.67
N GLY A 301 -15.55 -5.98 -9.74
CA GLY A 301 -14.16 -5.58 -9.82
C GLY A 301 -13.93 -4.10 -9.54
N THR A 302 -14.87 -3.38 -8.92
CA THR A 302 -14.63 -2.03 -8.39
C THR A 302 -13.75 -2.14 -7.14
N ILE A 303 -12.71 -1.33 -7.07
CA ILE A 303 -11.80 -1.30 -5.92
C ILE A 303 -12.18 -0.12 -5.03
N TYR A 304 -12.31 -0.38 -3.75
CA TYR A 304 -12.61 0.60 -2.70
C TYR A 304 -11.40 0.68 -1.79
N MET A 305 -11.13 1.88 -1.27
CA MET A 305 -10.01 2.08 -0.37
C MET A 305 -10.35 3.10 0.71
N VAL A 306 -9.84 2.87 1.91
CA VAL A 306 -9.83 3.84 3.00
C VAL A 306 -8.41 4.29 3.31
N SER A 307 -8.27 5.55 3.71
CA SER A 307 -7.02 6.12 4.17
C SER A 307 -7.26 6.87 5.47
N GLU A 308 -6.33 6.74 6.40
CA GLU A 308 -6.39 7.49 7.64
C GLU A 308 -6.33 9.02 7.39
N PRO A 309 -7.00 9.82 8.24
CA PRO A 309 -7.84 9.34 9.35
C PRO A 309 -9.18 8.75 8.87
N ASN A 310 -9.82 9.33 7.85
CA ASN A 310 -11.18 8.96 7.45
C ASN A 310 -11.51 9.29 5.97
N LEU A 311 -10.58 9.09 5.04
CA LEU A 311 -10.78 9.34 3.61
C LEU A 311 -11.20 8.07 2.87
N PHE A 312 -12.10 8.21 1.90
CA PHE A 312 -12.64 7.14 1.07
C PHE A 312 -12.37 7.38 -0.41
N TYR A 313 -12.00 6.31 -1.11
CA TYR A 313 -11.67 6.32 -2.52
C TYR A 313 -12.36 5.17 -3.25
N VAL A 314 -12.70 5.40 -4.52
CA VAL A 314 -13.22 4.36 -5.41
C VAL A 314 -12.43 4.39 -6.71
N PHE A 315 -11.98 3.23 -7.15
CA PHE A 315 -11.28 3.02 -8.41
C PHE A 315 -12.09 2.07 -9.31
N ARG A 316 -12.20 2.43 -10.59
CA ARG A 316 -12.86 1.61 -11.61
C ARG A 316 -11.98 1.49 -12.84
N LYS A 317 -12.07 0.35 -13.54
CA LYS A 317 -11.47 0.25 -14.88
C LYS A 317 -12.06 1.31 -15.80
N LYS A 318 -11.21 1.96 -16.59
CA LYS A 318 -11.65 2.92 -17.60
C LYS A 318 -12.59 2.21 -18.57
N SER A 319 -13.79 2.75 -18.77
CA SER A 319 -14.78 2.22 -19.71
C SER A 319 -14.15 2.14 -21.10
N GLY A 320 -13.93 0.93 -21.60
CA GLY A 320 -13.17 0.63 -22.82
C GLY A 320 -12.42 -0.71 -22.79
N GLU A 321 -12.22 -1.30 -21.60
CA GLU A 321 -11.62 -2.64 -21.43
C GLU A 321 -12.63 -3.74 -21.08
N ARG A 322 -13.93 -3.44 -20.91
CA ARG A 322 -14.99 -4.46 -20.93
C ARG A 322 -15.43 -4.65 -22.39
N LEU A 323 -15.13 -5.85 -22.93
CA LEU A 323 -15.70 -6.49 -24.11
C LEU A 323 -15.19 -5.99 -25.48
N ALA A 324 -14.14 -6.64 -25.96
CA ALA A 324 -13.92 -6.90 -27.38
C ALA A 324 -14.08 -8.40 -27.69
N THR A 325 -15.09 -9.07 -27.12
CA THR A 325 -15.44 -10.46 -27.48
C THR A 325 -16.94 -10.75 -27.25
N SER A 326 -17.83 -9.89 -27.73
CA SER A 326 -19.19 -10.31 -28.06
C SER A 326 -19.79 -9.31 -29.03
N ASP A 327 -19.39 -9.39 -30.29
CA ASP A 327 -20.16 -8.94 -31.46
C ASP A 327 -19.42 -9.44 -32.71
N ALA A 328 -19.66 -10.70 -33.02
CA ALA A 328 -19.50 -11.23 -34.37
C ALA A 328 -20.62 -12.25 -34.57
N ASP A 329 -21.61 -11.80 -35.34
CA ASP A 329 -22.66 -12.61 -35.98
C ASP A 329 -22.10 -13.84 -36.71
#